data_AF-A0A1F6TST4-F1
#
_entry.id   AF-A0A1F6TST4-F1
#
_cell.length_a   1.000
_cell.length_b   1.000
_cell.length_c   1.000
_cell.angle_alpha   90.00
_cell.angle_beta   90.00
_cell.angle_gamma   90.00
#
_symmetry.space_group_name_H-M   'P 1'
#
loop_
_entity.id
_entity.type
_entity.pdbx_description
1 polymer ?
#
loop_
_entity_poly.entity_id
_entity_poly.type
_entity_poly.pdbx_seq_one_letter_code
_entity_poly.pdbx_strand_id
1 'polypeptide(L)' 'MKKFLFGFVVGALVAFPLGINFGKDLPLLSNPFAAKPDIPDRVIERTGKTLDEAKEAIHEATKPMQDKFKK' A
#
# COMPACT_ATOMS: atom_id res chain seq x y z
N MET A 1 -14.22 21.27 5.38
CA MET A 1 -14.87 20.46 6.44
C MET A 1 -15.23 19.05 5.96
N LYS A 2 -16.17 18.84 5.02
CA LYS A 2 -16.57 17.48 4.56
C LYS A 2 -15.40 16.59 4.07
N LYS A 3 -14.50 17.13 3.24
CA LYS A 3 -13.32 16.39 2.73
C LYS A 3 -12.34 16.00 3.84
N PHE A 4 -12.16 16.89 4.82
CA PHE A 4 -11.33 16.63 5.99
C PHE A 4 -11.94 15.53 6.86
N LEU A 5 -13.25 15.59 7.14
CA LEU A 5 -13.94 14.56 7.91
C LEU A 5 -13.86 13.20 7.24
N PHE A 6 -14.06 13.16 5.92
CA PHE A 6 -13.94 11.94 5.13
C PHE A 6 -12.50 11.37 5.19
N GLY A 7 -11.50 12.21 4.96
CA GLY A 7 -10.09 11.80 5.08
C GLY A 7 -9.74 11.32 6.49
N PHE A 8 -10.28 11.97 7.52
CA PHE A 8 -10.09 11.57 8.91
C PHE A 8 -10.72 10.21 9.22
N VAL A 9 -11.95 9.96 8.76
CA VAL A 9 -12.63 8.67 8.94
C VAL A 9 -11.88 7.57 8.19
N VAL A 10 -11.48 7.79 6.94
CA VAL A 10 -10.69 6.83 6.16
C VAL A 10 -9.34 6.57 6.85
N GLY A 11 -8.66 7.62 7.31
CA GLY A 11 -7.40 7.51 8.04
C GLY A 11 -7.55 6.70 9.32
N ALA A 12 -8.60 6.94 10.10
CA ALA A 12 -8.89 6.16 11.31
C ALA A 12 -9.16 4.69 10.99
N LEU A 13 -9.98 4.40 9.97
CA LEU A 13 -10.28 3.02 9.57
C LEU A 13 -9.04 2.23 9.14
N VAL A 14 -8.01 2.89 8.60
CA VAL A 14 -6.75 2.25 8.23
C VAL A 14 -5.78 2.18 9.42
N ALA A 15 -5.65 3.26 10.19
CA ALA A 15 -4.68 3.36 11.27
C ALA A 15 -5.01 2.44 12.46
N PHE A 16 -6.29 2.31 12.84
CA PHE A 16 -6.68 1.51 14.00
C PHE A 16 -6.36 0.00 13.84
N PRO A 17 -6.73 -0.67 12.72
CA PRO A 17 -6.36 -2.07 12.51
C PRO A 17 -4.84 -2.30 12.49
N LEU A 18 -4.08 -1.40 11.87
CA LEU A 18 -2.62 -1.52 11.83
C LEU A 18 -2.01 -1.31 13.22
N GLY A 19 -2.46 -0.28 13.95
CA GLY A 19 -1.99 0.00 15.30
C GLY A 19 -2.30 -1.13 16.29
N ILE A 20 -3.51 -1.69 16.25
CA ILE A 20 -3.92 -2.82 17.11
C ILE A 20 -3.11 -4.09 16.81
N ASN A 21 -2.76 -4.36 15.55
CA ASN A 21 -2.01 -5.56 15.19
C ASN A 21 -0.50 -5.44 15.45
N PHE A 22 0.10 -4.27 15.20
CA PHE A 22 1.55 -4.07 15.37
C PHE A 22 1.95 -3.63 16.77
N GLY A 23 1.10 -2.86 17.46
CA GLY A 23 1.39 -2.28 18.77
C GLY A 23 0.78 -3.01 19.95
N LYS A 24 0.11 -4.17 19.74
CA LYS A 24 -0.51 -4.92 20.83
C LYS A 24 0.55 -5.26 21.88
N ASP A 25 0.28 -4.90 23.13
CA ASP A 25 1.14 -5.16 24.29
C ASP A 25 2.45 -4.36 24.32
N LEU A 26 2.61 -3.35 23.45
CA LEU A 26 3.75 -2.43 23.45
C LEU A 26 3.39 -1.07 24.07
N PRO A 27 4.36 -0.37 24.72
CA PRO A 27 4.12 0.98 25.23
C PRO A 27 3.64 1.93 24.13
N LEU A 28 2.68 2.79 24.45
CA LEU A 28 2.02 3.72 23.50
C LEU A 28 2.98 4.56 22.65
N LEU A 29 4.12 4.98 23.19
CA LEU A 29 5.12 5.81 22.52
C LEU A 29 6.36 5.02 22.05
N SER A 30 6.30 3.69 22.11
CA SER A 30 7.36 2.83 21.60
C SER A 30 7.22 2.63 20.09
N ASN A 31 8.30 2.18 19.44
CA ASN A 31 8.26 1.80 18.04
C ASN A 31 7.68 0.38 17.89
N PRO A 32 6.46 0.21 17.35
CA PRO A 32 5.83 -1.11 17.22
C PRO A 32 6.52 -2.01 16.19
N PHE A 33 7.42 -1.46 15.35
CA PHE A 33 8.15 -2.21 14.33
C PHE A 33 9.52 -2.69 14.79
N ALA A 34 9.97 -2.33 16.00
CA ALA A 34 11.28 -2.73 16.51
C ALA A 34 11.46 -4.25 16.60
N ALA A 35 10.38 -4.99 16.86
CA ALA A 35 10.41 -6.45 16.98
C ALA A 35 10.49 -7.19 15.63
N LYS A 36 10.22 -6.50 14.51
CA LYS A 36 10.17 -7.09 13.16
C LYS A 36 10.83 -6.15 12.15
N PRO A 37 12.18 -6.08 12.15
CA PRO A 37 12.93 -5.15 11.29
C PRO A 37 12.77 -5.45 9.80
N ASP A 38 12.25 -6.62 9.43
CA ASP A 38 12.02 -7.07 8.06
C ASP A 38 10.68 -6.59 7.45
N ILE A 39 9.79 -5.99 8.25
CA ILE A 39 8.50 -5.48 7.75
C ILE A 39 8.68 -4.42 6.65
N PRO A 40 9.54 -3.38 6.80
CA PRO A 40 9.74 -2.37 5.78
C PRO A 40 10.17 -2.99 4.45
N ASP A 41 11.14 -3.90 4.49
CA ASP A 41 11.66 -4.58 3.29
C ASP A 41 10.58 -5.41 2.60
N ARG A 42 9.76 -6.15 3.36
CA ARG A 42 8.61 -6.91 2.81
C ARG A 42 7.55 -6.01 2.20
N VAL A 43 7.28 -4.85 2.79
CA VAL A 43 6.32 -3.87 2.24
C VAL A 43 6.85 -3.32 0.91
N ILE A 44 8.13 -2.97 0.86
CA ILE A 44 8.79 -2.49 -0.36
C ILE A 44 8.73 -3.56 -1.45
N GLU A 45 9.11 -4.80 -1.15
CA GLU A 45 9.10 -5.91 -2.11
C GLU A 45 7.69 -6.16 -2.68
N ARG A 46 6.68 -6.25 -1.81
CA ARG A 46 5.29 -6.48 -2.24
C ARG A 46 4.74 -5.33 -3.07
N THR A 47 5.07 -4.10 -2.70
CA THR A 47 4.66 -2.91 -3.45
C THR A 47 5.30 -2.92 -4.85
N GLY A 48 6.60 -3.25 -4.94
CA GLY A 48 7.30 -3.42 -6.21
C GLY A 48 6.63 -4.44 -7.13
N LYS A 49 6.39 -5.66 -6.62
CA LYS A 49 5.68 -6.72 -7.37
C LYS A 49 4.30 -6.26 -7.85
N THR A 50 3.55 -5.59 -7.00
CA THR A 50 2.21 -5.08 -7.35
C THR A 50 2.29 -4.03 -8.47
N LEU A 51 3.29 -3.14 -8.44
CA LEU A 51 3.51 -2.18 -9.52
C LEU A 51 3.91 -2.86 -10.83
N ASP A 52 4.76 -3.87 -10.78
CA ASP A 52 5.21 -4.62 -11.96
C ASP A 52 4.03 -5.37 -12.60
N GLU A 53 3.22 -6.07 -11.80
CA GLU A 53 1.99 -6.73 -12.27
C GLU A 53 1.01 -5.72 -12.89
N ALA A 54 0.83 -4.56 -12.26
CA ALA A 54 -0.04 -3.51 -12.79
C ALA A 54 0.49 -2.97 -14.13
N LYS A 55 1.81 -2.78 -14.24
CA LYS A 55 2.47 -2.34 -15.47
C LYS A 55 2.30 -3.38 -16.58
N GLU A 56 2.49 -4.66 -16.29
CA GLU A 56 2.28 -5.75 -17.24
C GLU A 56 0.83 -5.79 -17.73
N ALA A 57 -0.14 -5.74 -16.81
CA ALA A 57 -1.56 -5.73 -17.16
C ALA A 57 -1.92 -4.52 -18.07
N ILE A 58 -1.40 -3.33 -17.75
CA ILE A 58 -1.58 -2.15 -18.60
C ILE A 58 -0.90 -2.32 -19.96
N HIS A 59 0.31 -2.87 -20.00
CA HIS A 59 1.06 -3.10 -21.23
C HIS A 59 0.32 -4.09 -22.15
N GLU A 60 -0.19 -5.19 -21.61
CA GLU A 60 -1.01 -6.14 -22.37
C GLU A 60 -2.31 -5.54 -22.89
N ALA A 61 -3.01 -4.77 -22.05
CA ALA A 61 -4.23 -4.08 -22.46
C ALA A 61 -3.99 -3.05 -23.59
N THR A 62 -2.78 -2.50 -23.68
CA THR A 62 -2.41 -1.45 -24.66
C THR A 62 -1.75 -1.99 -25.93
N LYS A 63 -1.22 -3.23 -25.93
CA LYS A 63 -0.65 -3.89 -27.13
C LYS A 63 -1.56 -3.83 -28.37
N PRO A 64 -2.86 -4.16 -28.30
CA PRO A 64 -3.75 -4.14 -29.48
C PRO A 64 -3.91 -2.74 -30.08
N MET A 65 -3.83 -1.71 -29.24
CA MET A 65 -3.84 -0.32 -29.68
C MET A 65 -2.51 0.04 -30.36
N GLN A 66 -1.39 -0.33 -29.74
CA GLN A 66 -0.05 -0.07 -30.26
C GLN A 66 0.20 -0.73 -31.63
N ASP A 67 -0.29 -1.95 -31.84
CA ASP A 67 -0.18 -2.66 -33.12
C ASP A 67 -1.04 -2.03 -34.22
N LYS A 68 -2.18 -1.42 -33.86
CA LYS A 68 -3.00 -0.62 -34.77
C LYS A 68 -2.34 0.70 -35.18
N PHE A 69 -1.51 1.30 -34.32
CA PHE A 69 -0.79 2.54 -34.61
C PHE A 69 0.55 2.34 -35.34
N LYS A 70 1.10 1.12 -35.33
CA LYS A 70 2.33 0.75 -36.06
C LYS A 70 2.08 0.30 -37.51
N LYS A 71 0.83 0.15 -37.93
CA LYS A 71 0.41 -0.27 -39.26
C LYS A 71 -0.12 0.90 -40.07
#